data_AF-A0A937S8Q5-F1
#
_entry.id   AF-A0A937S8Q5-F1
#
_cell.length_a   1.000
_cell.length_b   1.000
_cell.length_c   1.000
_cell.angle_alpha   90.00
_cell.angle_beta   90.00
_cell.angle_gamma   90.00
#
_symmetry.space_group_name_H-M   'P 1'
#
loop_
_entity.id
_entity.type
_entity.pdbx_description
1 polymer ?
#
loop_
_entity_poly.entity_id
_entity_poly.type
_entity_poly.pdbx_seq_one_letter_code
_entity_poly.pdbx_strand_id
1 'polypeptide(L)' 'WYKESLKERYKIERKFGEAKKWHGFMRCRYVGLVRHAIQSYLTFMALNLKRLVKLLTGVGFRESKALNPI' A
#
# COMPACT_ATOMS: atom_id res chain seq x y z
N TRP A 1 22.68 3.97 11.42
CA TRP A 1 22.24 3.97 10.01
C TRP A 1 21.71 2.62 9.52
N TYR A 2 22.52 1.62 9.15
CA TYR A 2 22.01 0.35 8.56
C TYR A 2 21.03 -0.42 9.46
N LYS A 3 21.38 -0.59 10.75
CA LYS A 3 20.53 -1.30 11.72
C LYS A 3 19.19 -0.59 11.99
N GLU A 4 19.14 0.73 11.85
CA GLU A 4 17.90 1.52 12.02
C GLU A 4 16.99 1.38 10.81
N SER A 5 17.54 1.43 9.60
CA SER A 5 16.77 1.21 8.37
C SER A 5 16.13 -0.19 8.32
N LEU A 6 16.80 -1.20 8.87
CA LEU A 6 16.23 -2.54 9.01
C LEU A 6 15.00 -2.57 9.94
N LYS A 7 15.00 -1.78 11.02
CA LYS A 7 13.85 -1.68 11.93
C LYS A 7 12.63 -1.03 11.27
N GLU A 8 12.85 -0.19 10.27
CA GLU A 8 11.79 0.54 9.55
C GLU A 8 11.27 -0.22 8.32
N ARG A 9 12.00 -1.22 7.85
CA ARG A 9 11.74 -1.98 6.61
C ARG A 9 10.34 -2.62 6.57
N TYR A 10 9.82 -3.04 7.73
CA TYR A 10 8.47 -3.64 7.81
C TYR A 10 7.38 -2.70 7.28
N LYS A 11 7.54 -1.38 7.42
CA LYS A 11 6.57 -0.39 6.94
C LYS A 11 6.45 -0.42 5.42
N ILE A 12 7.60 -0.55 4.75
CA ILE A 12 7.71 -0.66 3.30
C ILE A 12 7.17 -2.01 2.84
N GLU A 13 7.63 -3.10 3.44
CA GLU A 13 7.23 -4.46 3.06
C GLU A 13 5.72 -4.68 3.19
N ARG A 14 5.08 -4.10 4.22
CA ARG A 14 3.63 -4.14 4.38
C ARG A 14 2.90 -3.49 3.20
N LYS A 15 3.39 -2.34 2.71
CA LYS A 15 2.79 -1.63 1.57
C LYS A 15 3.02 -2.34 0.25
N PHE A 16 4.21 -2.91 0.04
CA PHE A 16 4.47 -3.77 -1.11
C PHE A 16 3.64 -5.06 -1.07
N GLY A 17 3.42 -5.63 0.12
CA GLY A 17 2.52 -6.76 0.32
C GLY A 17 1.07 -6.43 -0.04
N GLU A 18 0.59 -5.25 0.36
CA GLU A 18 -0.73 -4.73 -0.02
C GLU A 18 -0.86 -4.58 -1.55
N ALA A 19 0.15 -3.97 -2.18
CA ALA A 19 0.22 -3.80 -3.64
C ALA A 19 0.12 -5.14 -4.37
N LYS A 20 0.93 -6.13 -3.96
CA LYS A 20 0.99 -7.44 -4.61
C LYS A 20 -0.28 -8.25 -4.42
N LYS A 21 -0.82 -8.29 -3.20
CA LYS A 21 -1.97 -9.15 -2.84
C LYS A 21 -3.30 -8.58 -3.34
N TRP A 22 -3.48 -7.25 -3.30
CA TRP A 22 -4.80 -6.62 -3.50
C TRP A 22 -4.87 -5.67 -4.69
N HIS A 23 -3.74 -5.22 -5.22
CA HIS A 23 -3.71 -4.27 -6.35
C HIS A 23 -3.08 -4.87 -7.61
N GLY A 24 -2.93 -6.19 -7.68
CA GLY A 24 -2.43 -6.88 -8.88
C GLY A 24 -0.96 -6.64 -9.19
N PHE A 25 -0.20 -6.03 -8.27
CA PHE A 25 1.21 -5.67 -8.48
C PHE A 25 2.16 -6.87 -8.53
N MET A 26 1.66 -8.09 -8.30
CA MET A 26 2.43 -9.32 -8.46
C MET A 26 2.77 -9.62 -9.92
N ARG A 27 1.96 -9.13 -10.88
CA ARG A 27 2.18 -9.35 -12.30
C ARG A 27 2.43 -8.02 -13.01
N CYS A 28 3.41 -8.02 -13.91
CA CYS A 28 3.56 -6.95 -14.87
C CYS A 28 2.55 -7.18 -15.99
N ARG A 29 1.43 -6.44 -16.02
CA ARG A 29 0.40 -6.61 -17.06
C ARG A 29 0.89 -6.12 -18.42
N TYR A 30 1.75 -5.11 -18.43
CA TYR A 30 2.19 -4.44 -19.65
C TYR A 30 3.66 -4.65 -19.91
N VAL A 31 4.00 -5.10 -21.12
CA VAL A 31 5.40 -5.27 -21.54
C VAL A 31 6.04 -3.89 -21.75
N GLY A 32 7.28 -3.75 -21.28
CA GLY A 32 8.08 -2.53 -21.41
C GLY A 32 8.09 -1.64 -20.16
N LEU A 33 9.24 -0.99 -19.92
CA LEU A 33 9.52 -0.17 -18.73
C LEU A 33 8.50 0.95 -18.53
N VAL A 34 8.15 1.69 -19.60
CA VAL A 34 7.24 2.84 -19.51
C VAL A 34 5.85 2.42 -19.03
N ARG A 35 5.30 1.36 -19.60
CA ARG A 35 3.96 0.89 -19.23
C ARG A 35 3.94 0.26 -17.83
N HIS A 36 5.02 -0.43 -17.45
CA HIS A 36 5.17 -0.91 -16.07
C HIS A 36 5.33 0.23 -15.06
N ALA A 37 6.03 1.30 -15.43
CA ALA A 37 6.14 2.51 -14.61
C ALA A 37 4.76 3.12 -14.37
N ILE A 38 3.94 3.28 -15.41
CA ILE A 38 2.54 3.76 -15.27
C ILE A 38 1.74 2.85 -14.33
N GLN A 39 1.80 1.52 -14.50
CA GLN A 39 1.14 0.58 -13.59
C GLN A 39 1.61 0.77 -12.14
N SER A 40 2.91 0.95 -11.92
CA SER A 40 3.50 1.19 -10.61
C SER A 40 2.99 2.49 -10.00
N TYR A 41 3.07 3.60 -10.74
CA TYR A 41 2.62 4.91 -10.27
C TYR A 41 1.15 4.89 -9.87
N LEU A 42 0.27 4.35 -10.72
CA LEU A 42 -1.17 4.26 -10.40
C LEU A 42 -1.43 3.39 -9.16
N THR A 43 -0.71 2.27 -9.03
CA THR A 43 -0.85 1.37 -7.87
C THR A 43 -0.46 2.07 -6.57
N PHE A 44 0.70 2.71 -6.53
CA PHE A 44 1.19 3.39 -5.33
C PHE A 44 0.44 4.69 -5.04
N MET A 45 -0.07 5.37 -6.08
CA MET A 45 -0.97 6.51 -5.91
C MET A 45 -2.25 6.10 -5.19
N ALA A 46 -2.89 5.00 -5.61
CA ALA A 46 -4.07 4.47 -4.92
C ALA A 46 -3.78 4.09 -3.45
N LEU A 47 -2.62 3.46 -3.18
CA LEU A 47 -2.20 3.13 -1.80
C LEU A 47 -1.97 4.37 -0.93
N ASN A 48 -1.39 5.43 -1.52
CA ASN A 48 -1.18 6.70 -0.84
C ASN A 48 -2.50 7.41 -0.56
N LEU A 49 -3.45 7.41 -1.51
CA LEU A 49 -4.79 7.95 -1.30
C LEU A 49 -5.52 7.21 -0.19
N LYS A 50 -5.42 5.87 -0.14
CA LYS A 50 -5.97 5.08 0.97
C LYS A 50 -5.38 5.48 2.33
N ARG A 51 -4.07 5.72 2.38
CA ARG A 51 -3.38 6.21 3.58
C ARG A 51 -3.86 7.62 3.96
N LEU A 52 -3.99 8.51 2.99
CA LEU A 52 -4.48 9.88 3.20
C LEU A 52 -5.86 9.87 3.84
N VAL A 53 -6.81 9.10 3.30
CA VAL A 53 -8.15 8.96 3.87
C VAL A 53 -8.08 8.45 5.32
N LYS A 54 -7.26 7.43 5.60
CA LYS A 54 -7.09 6.94 6.98
C LYS A 54 -6.54 8.02 7.93
N LEU A 55 -5.59 8.84 7.47
CA LEU A 55 -5.03 9.92 8.27
C LEU A 55 -6.02 11.06 8.53
N LEU A 56 -6.88 11.37 7.55
CA LEU A 56 -7.86 12.46 7.66
C LEU A 56 -9.12 12.05 8.42
N THR A 57 -9.56 10.80 8.28
CA THR A 57 -10.86 10.34 8.81
C THR A 57 -10.75 9.39 9.99
N GLY A 58 -9.55 8.86 10.27
CA GLY A 58 -9.35 7.79 11.24
C GLY A 58 -9.90 6.42 10.80
N VAL A 59 -10.59 6.34 9.66
CA VAL A 59 -11.22 5.11 9.17
C VAL A 59 -10.34 4.46 8.10
N GLY A 60 -9.92 3.22 8.35
CA GLY A 60 -9.27 2.39 7.34
C GLY A 60 -10.30 1.62 6.51
N PHE A 61 -10.09 1.53 5.19
CA PHE A 61 -10.93 0.75 4.25
C PHE A 61 -11.08 -0.74 4.59
N ARG A 62 -10.31 -1.26 5.56
CA ARG A 62 -10.31 -2.66 5.98
C ARG A 62 -10.34 -2.85 7.50
N GLU A 63 -10.53 -1.77 8.25
CA GLU A 63 -10.96 -1.90 9.65
C GLU A 63 -12.46 -2.15 9.60
N SER A 64 -12.87 -3.42 9.66
CA SER A 64 -14.22 -3.71 10.14
C SER A 64 -14.26 -3.12 11.55
N LYS A 65 -15.16 -2.16 11.78
CA LYS A 65 -15.51 -1.77 13.14
C LYS A 65 -15.78 -3.08 13.91
N ALA A 66 -14.86 -3.46 14.80
CA ALA A 66 -15.31 -4.09 16.02
C ALA A 66 -16.19 -3.01 16.64
N LEU A 67 -17.49 -3.13 16.40
CA LEU A 67 -18.49 -2.32 17.06
C LEU A 67 -18.13 -2.36 18.55
N ASN A 68 -17.78 -1.22 19.12
CA ASN A 68 -17.56 -1.13 20.55
C ASN A 68 -18.84 -1.65 21.22
N PRO A 69 -18.78 -2.71 22.04
CA PRO A 69 -19.88 -3.01 22.93
C PRO A 69 -19.92 -1.85 23.93
N ILE A 70 -21.00 -1.06 23.84
CA ILE A 70 -21.44 -0.25 24.97
C ILE A 70 -21.89 -1.23 26.06
#